data_AF-A0A1K2CRY6-F1
#
_entry.id   AF-A0A1K2CRY6-F1
#
_cell.length_a   1.000
_cell.length_b   1.000
_cell.length_c   1.000
_cell.angle_alpha   90.00
_cell.angle_beta   90.00
_cell.angle_gamma   90.00
#
_symmetry.space_group_name_H-M   'P 1'
#
loop_
_entity.id
_entity.type
_entity.pdbx_description
1 polymer ?
#
loop_
_entity_poly.entity_id
_entity_poly.type
_entity_poly.pdbx_seq_one_letter_code
_entity_poly.pdbx_strand_id
1 'polypeptide(L)'
;MSQPVPPSDQPQQPYNAQPGGNPFAGQQAGAPTGNPFAGQQPGAPFGGAPFAPPAPARNNIGLGLVAAVVAAVVAAGIYGAIIGATKHEIGYAAVGVGFVVGFAAGKLGGRNPVLPVVSAVLSLVAVYFGQLLGKAMSAAKELPVTVSELFFDHFSLLNEAWKADSDFISYLFFAIAAVAAFSGAKKAGA
;
A
#
# COMPACT_ATOMS: atom_id res chain seq x y z
N MET A 1 -54.21 -70.70 16.64
CA MET A 1 -54.16 -69.66 15.58
C MET A 1 -53.11 -68.64 16.01
N SER A 2 -51.82 -68.97 16.02
CA SER A 2 -50.88 -69.11 14.90
C SER A 2 -50.62 -67.78 14.19
N GLN A 3 -49.58 -67.06 14.65
CA GLN A 3 -48.98 -65.93 13.94
C GLN A 3 -48.43 -66.35 12.58
N PRO A 4 -48.47 -65.47 11.57
CA PRO A 4 -47.57 -65.53 10.43
C PRO A 4 -46.45 -64.49 10.51
N VAL A 5 -45.21 -64.95 10.41
CA VAL A 5 -44.02 -64.17 9.99
C VAL A 5 -43.94 -64.17 8.47
N PRO A 6 -43.53 -63.05 7.82
CA PRO A 6 -42.71 -63.15 6.61
C PRO A 6 -41.61 -62.05 6.54
N PRO A 7 -40.69 -62.02 5.55
CA PRO A 7 -39.35 -62.63 5.63
C PRO A 7 -38.19 -61.61 5.47
N SER A 8 -36.97 -62.07 5.73
CA SER A 8 -35.70 -61.42 5.38
C SER A 8 -35.30 -61.70 3.93
N ASP A 9 -34.93 -60.67 3.14
CA ASP A 9 -33.80 -60.69 2.18
C ASP A 9 -33.57 -59.32 1.47
N GLN A 10 -32.29 -59.01 1.26
CA GLN A 10 -31.54 -57.81 0.82
C GLN A 10 -31.86 -57.28 -0.63
N PRO A 11 -31.35 -56.11 -1.14
CA PRO A 11 -30.05 -55.44 -0.87
C PRO A 11 -29.97 -53.89 -0.84
N GLN A 12 -28.81 -53.38 -0.39
CA GLN A 12 -28.38 -51.98 -0.44
C GLN A 12 -27.83 -51.56 -1.82
N GLN A 13 -27.91 -50.24 -2.08
CA GLN A 13 -27.13 -49.38 -3.00
C GLN A 13 -27.85 -48.85 -4.27
N PRO A 14 -27.32 -47.82 -4.98
CA PRO A 14 -27.48 -46.38 -4.70
C PRO A 14 -27.95 -45.59 -5.95
N TYR A 15 -28.66 -44.46 -5.84
CA TYR A 15 -28.89 -43.64 -7.05
C TYR A 15 -29.02 -42.13 -6.80
N ASN A 16 -28.03 -41.42 -7.33
CA ASN A 16 -28.07 -40.00 -7.68
C ASN A 16 -29.18 -39.72 -8.70
N ALA A 17 -29.97 -38.66 -8.53
CA ALA A 17 -30.48 -37.83 -9.63
C ALA A 17 -31.20 -36.56 -9.12
N GLN A 18 -30.63 -35.39 -9.42
CA GLN A 18 -31.31 -34.08 -9.38
C GLN A 18 -31.98 -33.85 -10.75
N PRO A 19 -33.16 -33.20 -10.84
CA PRO A 19 -33.21 -31.93 -11.59
C PRO A 19 -34.32 -30.92 -11.19
N GLY A 20 -34.00 -29.61 -11.25
CA GLY A 20 -34.96 -28.62 -11.81
C GLY A 20 -35.65 -27.58 -10.90
N GLY A 21 -35.02 -26.39 -10.76
CA GLY A 21 -35.59 -25.02 -10.84
C GLY A 21 -36.86 -24.56 -10.12
N ASN A 22 -36.81 -23.47 -9.32
CA ASN A 22 -37.03 -22.08 -9.79
C ASN A 22 -36.88 -21.00 -8.68
N PRO A 23 -36.54 -19.73 -9.02
CA PRO A 23 -35.80 -18.80 -8.16
C PRO A 23 -36.54 -17.51 -7.72
N PHE A 24 -37.86 -17.52 -7.43
CA PHE A 24 -38.60 -16.27 -7.08
C PHE A 24 -39.72 -16.39 -6.00
N ALA A 25 -39.60 -17.27 -5.01
CA ALA A 25 -40.59 -17.34 -3.93
C ALA A 25 -40.25 -16.41 -2.75
N GLY A 26 -40.82 -15.20 -2.74
CA GLY A 26 -41.13 -14.48 -1.49
C GLY A 26 -40.36 -13.20 -1.17
N GLN A 27 -40.45 -12.17 -2.02
CA GLN A 27 -40.40 -10.78 -1.52
C GLN A 27 -41.62 -10.55 -0.62
N GLN A 28 -41.40 -10.26 0.67
CA GLN A 28 -42.46 -9.73 1.52
C GLN A 28 -41.95 -8.46 2.22
N ALA A 29 -42.42 -7.33 1.69
CA ALA A 29 -42.26 -6.02 2.29
C ALA A 29 -43.20 -5.90 3.50
N GLY A 30 -42.63 -5.65 4.68
CA GLY A 30 -43.36 -5.27 5.89
C GLY A 30 -42.98 -3.85 6.30
N ALA A 31 -43.98 -2.96 6.37
CA ALA A 31 -43.86 -1.54 6.72
C ALA A 31 -43.48 -1.32 8.21
N PRO A 32 -43.02 -0.11 8.58
CA PRO A 32 -42.29 0.14 9.82
C PRO A 32 -43.24 0.47 10.97
N THR A 33 -43.25 -0.36 12.02
CA THR A 33 -43.89 -0.03 13.29
C THR A 33 -42.99 -0.44 14.43
N GLY A 34 -42.72 0.52 15.30
CA GLY A 34 -41.61 0.49 16.23
C GLY A 34 -41.75 -0.53 17.35
N ASN A 35 -40.65 -1.20 17.66
CA ASN A 35 -40.03 -1.20 18.99
C ASN A 35 -38.61 -1.82 18.88
N PRO A 36 -37.50 -1.06 19.03
CA PRO A 36 -36.14 -1.58 18.80
C PRO A 36 -35.64 -2.60 19.84
N PHE A 37 -36.48 -2.97 20.82
CA PHE A 37 -36.13 -3.86 21.92
C PHE A 37 -36.88 -5.21 21.93
N ALA A 38 -37.74 -5.48 20.96
CA ALA A 38 -38.58 -6.69 20.96
C ALA A 38 -37.84 -8.01 20.64
N GLY A 39 -36.54 -7.97 20.35
CA GLY A 39 -35.74 -9.14 19.94
C GLY A 39 -34.84 -9.77 21.01
N GLN A 40 -34.81 -9.27 22.25
CA GLN A 40 -33.97 -9.86 23.30
C GLN A 40 -34.65 -11.08 23.93
N GLN A 41 -34.70 -12.19 23.19
CA GLN A 41 -34.94 -13.52 23.77
C GLN A 41 -33.72 -13.92 24.61
N PRO A 42 -33.87 -14.19 25.91
CA PRO A 42 -32.79 -14.73 26.73
C PRO A 42 -32.50 -16.17 26.26
N GLY A 43 -31.42 -16.34 25.48
CA GLY A 43 -30.95 -17.67 25.07
C GLY A 43 -30.62 -17.86 23.58
N ALA A 44 -30.78 -16.85 22.72
CA ALA A 44 -30.28 -16.95 21.34
C ALA A 44 -28.76 -16.71 21.31
N PRO A 45 -27.93 -17.65 20.79
CA PRO A 45 -26.52 -17.39 20.56
C PRO A 45 -26.44 -16.23 19.58
N PHE A 46 -25.77 -15.15 19.99
CA PHE A 46 -25.50 -13.97 19.18
C PHE A 46 -25.19 -14.40 17.74
N GLY A 47 -26.06 -14.01 16.80
CA GLY A 47 -25.84 -14.13 15.36
C GLY A 47 -24.71 -13.18 14.95
N GLY A 48 -23.50 -13.47 15.40
CA GLY A 48 -22.27 -12.90 14.88
C GLY A 48 -21.95 -13.64 13.59
N ALA A 49 -21.73 -12.89 12.51
CA ALA A 49 -21.04 -13.46 11.35
C ALA A 49 -19.79 -14.22 11.86
N PRO A 50 -19.47 -15.42 11.32
CA PRO A 50 -18.28 -16.15 11.72
C PRO A 50 -17.06 -15.22 11.66
N PHE A 51 -16.28 -15.16 12.73
CA PHE A 51 -15.02 -14.41 12.74
C PHE A 51 -14.14 -14.97 11.63
N ALA A 52 -13.99 -14.21 10.54
CA ALA A 52 -13.09 -14.59 9.47
C ALA A 52 -11.64 -14.51 10.00
N PRO A 53 -10.82 -15.56 9.86
CA PRO A 53 -9.44 -15.51 10.30
C PRO A 53 -8.69 -14.38 9.56
N PRO A 54 -7.79 -13.65 10.24
CA PRO A 54 -7.02 -12.59 9.60
C PRO A 54 -6.25 -13.14 8.41
N ALA A 55 -6.25 -12.39 7.30
CA ALA A 55 -5.54 -12.79 6.10
C ALA A 55 -4.05 -13.07 6.41
N PRO A 56 -3.43 -14.06 5.74
CA PRO A 56 -2.03 -14.38 5.96
C PRO A 56 -1.14 -13.14 5.81
N ALA A 57 -0.30 -12.88 6.82
CA ALA A 57 0.65 -11.79 6.76
C ALA A 57 1.70 -12.10 5.67
N ARG A 58 1.64 -11.35 4.57
CA ARG A 58 2.79 -11.22 3.65
C ARG A 58 3.99 -10.73 4.46
N ASN A 59 5.13 -11.41 4.32
CA ASN A 59 6.36 -11.11 5.04
C ASN A 59 7.58 -11.42 4.16
N ASN A 60 7.88 -10.51 3.24
CA ASN A 60 9.05 -10.64 2.36
C ASN A 60 9.87 -9.35 2.42
N ILE A 61 10.66 -9.20 3.48
CA ILE A 61 11.49 -8.02 3.69
C ILE A 61 12.40 -7.71 2.49
N GLY A 62 12.98 -8.73 1.85
CA GLY A 62 13.86 -8.55 0.70
C GLY A 62 13.14 -7.90 -0.48
N LEU A 63 11.95 -8.42 -0.82
CA LEU A 63 11.14 -7.84 -1.89
C LEU A 63 10.68 -6.41 -1.55
N GLY A 64 10.32 -6.15 -0.28
CA GLY A 64 9.98 -4.81 0.18
C GLY A 64 11.13 -3.81 0.07
N LEU A 65 12.35 -4.22 0.41
CA LEU A 65 13.55 -3.38 0.28
C LEU A 65 13.87 -3.07 -1.19
N VAL A 66 13.85 -4.08 -2.06
CA VAL A 66 14.06 -3.88 -3.51
C VAL A 66 13.01 -2.93 -4.07
N ALA A 67 11.74 -3.12 -3.71
CA ALA A 67 10.66 -2.23 -4.11
C ALA A 67 10.89 -0.78 -3.64
N ALA A 68 11.32 -0.58 -2.40
CA ALA A 68 11.61 0.74 -1.85
C ALA A 68 12.74 1.43 -2.62
N VAL A 69 13.82 0.71 -2.92
CA VAL A 69 14.97 1.26 -3.66
C VAL A 69 14.59 1.62 -5.09
N VAL A 70 13.89 0.74 -5.80
CA VAL A 70 13.42 1.02 -7.17
C VAL A 70 12.49 2.23 -7.18
N ALA A 71 11.52 2.27 -6.25
CA ALA A 71 10.62 3.41 -6.11
C ALA A 71 11.38 4.71 -5.80
N ALA A 72 12.40 4.66 -4.94
CA ALA A 72 13.23 5.81 -4.58
C ALA A 72 13.99 6.36 -5.80
N VAL A 73 14.64 5.50 -6.58
CA VAL A 73 15.37 5.91 -7.79
C VAL A 73 14.43 6.51 -8.82
N VAL A 74 13.29 5.87 -9.09
CA VAL A 74 12.30 6.37 -10.07
C VAL A 74 11.71 7.69 -9.60
N ALA A 75 11.31 7.79 -8.33
CA ALA A 75 10.73 9.01 -7.78
C ALA A 75 11.74 10.17 -7.76
N ALA A 76 13.01 9.91 -7.41
CA ALA A 76 14.08 10.90 -7.49
C ALA A 76 14.30 11.39 -8.93
N GLY A 77 14.34 10.48 -9.89
CA GLY A 77 14.45 10.79 -11.31
C GLY A 77 13.31 11.69 -11.81
N ILE A 78 12.07 11.31 -11.51
CA ILE A 78 10.87 12.09 -11.87
C ILE A 78 10.88 13.45 -11.19
N TYR A 79 11.17 13.50 -9.89
CA TYR A 79 11.20 14.77 -9.14
C TYR A 79 12.27 15.71 -9.67
N GLY A 80 13.49 15.20 -9.91
CA GLY A 80 14.55 15.97 -10.52
C GLY A 80 14.18 16.46 -11.92
N ALA A 81 13.61 15.61 -12.76
CA ALA A 81 13.15 15.98 -14.10
C ALA A 81 12.13 17.13 -14.06
N ILE A 82 11.19 17.09 -13.11
CA ILE A 82 10.23 18.17 -12.89
C ILE A 82 10.96 19.47 -12.54
N ILE A 83 11.85 19.46 -11.54
CA ILE A 83 12.62 20.65 -11.14
C ILE A 83 13.43 21.21 -12.32
N GLY A 84 14.16 20.33 -13.03
CA GLY A 84 14.99 20.72 -14.16
C GLY A 84 14.18 21.30 -15.33
N ALA A 85 12.94 20.86 -15.51
CA ALA A 85 12.05 21.36 -16.56
C ALA A 85 11.35 22.68 -16.16
N THR A 86 10.93 22.83 -14.91
CA THR A 86 10.14 23.98 -14.44
C THR A 86 10.99 25.12 -13.87
N LYS A 87 12.29 24.88 -13.60
CA LYS A 87 13.17 25.76 -12.82
C LYS A 87 12.61 26.11 -11.42
N HIS A 88 11.60 25.38 -10.93
CA HIS A 88 10.96 25.63 -9.64
C HIS A 88 10.97 24.36 -8.80
N GLU A 89 11.42 24.50 -7.56
CA GLU A 89 11.32 23.43 -6.58
C GLU A 89 9.93 23.37 -5.98
N ILE A 90 9.31 22.21 -6.12
CA ILE A 90 7.99 21.95 -5.59
C ILE A 90 8.13 21.22 -4.27
N GLY A 91 8.13 21.95 -3.15
CA GLY A 91 8.33 21.37 -1.81
C GLY A 91 7.32 20.26 -1.47
N TYR A 92 6.06 20.42 -1.88
CA TYR A 92 5.03 19.40 -1.64
C TYR A 92 5.26 18.08 -2.40
N ALA A 93 6.09 18.08 -3.46
CA ALA A 93 6.40 16.86 -4.19
C ALA A 93 7.19 15.85 -3.33
N ALA A 94 7.96 16.34 -2.34
CA ALA A 94 8.68 15.50 -1.38
C ALA A 94 7.75 14.56 -0.60
N VAL A 95 6.52 15.02 -0.29
CA VAL A 95 5.50 14.20 0.37
C VAL A 95 5.09 13.02 -0.52
N GLY A 96 4.91 13.27 -1.81
CA GLY A 96 4.59 12.25 -2.81
C GLY A 96 5.72 11.25 -3.00
N VAL A 97 6.96 11.73 -3.11
CA VAL A 97 8.17 10.89 -3.18
C VAL A 97 8.23 9.96 -1.97
N GLY A 98 8.15 10.52 -0.75
CA GLY A 98 8.16 9.74 0.47
C GLY A 98 7.04 8.70 0.51
N PHE A 99 5.80 9.11 0.24
CA PHE A 99 4.66 8.21 0.24
C PHE A 99 4.83 7.04 -0.74
N VAL A 100 5.25 7.28 -1.99
CA VAL A 100 5.43 6.23 -3.00
C VAL A 100 6.51 5.23 -2.59
N VAL A 101 7.65 5.71 -2.08
CA VAL A 101 8.75 4.85 -1.59
C VAL A 101 8.25 3.93 -0.47
N GLY A 102 7.61 4.51 0.55
CA GLY A 102 7.06 3.74 1.66
C GLY A 102 5.95 2.79 1.24
N PHE A 103 5.01 3.25 0.43
CA PHE A 103 3.89 2.46 -0.06
C PHE A 103 4.37 1.23 -0.84
N ALA A 104 5.35 1.39 -1.75
CA ALA A 104 5.94 0.28 -2.48
C ALA A 104 6.58 -0.75 -1.54
N ALA A 105 7.35 -0.28 -0.56
CA ALA A 105 8.00 -1.13 0.43
C ALA A 105 6.99 -1.93 1.26
N GLY A 106 5.97 -1.27 1.81
CA GLY A 106 4.93 -1.93 2.60
C GLY A 106 4.08 -2.87 1.75
N LYS A 107 3.73 -2.47 0.52
CA LYS A 107 2.88 -3.28 -0.35
C LYS A 107 3.55 -4.59 -0.75
N LEU A 108 4.86 -4.58 -0.98
CA LEU A 108 5.58 -5.77 -1.44
C LEU A 108 6.30 -6.52 -0.31
N GLY A 109 6.64 -5.85 0.79
CA GLY A 109 7.34 -6.45 1.92
C GLY A 109 6.46 -6.86 3.10
N GLY A 110 5.25 -6.33 3.19
CA GLY A 110 4.27 -6.70 4.21
C GLY A 110 4.59 -6.18 5.62
N ARG A 111 4.16 -6.91 6.65
CA ARG A 111 4.10 -6.44 8.06
C ARG A 111 5.44 -6.49 8.82
N ASN A 112 6.50 -5.99 8.20
CA ASN A 112 7.82 -5.94 8.80
C ASN A 112 8.15 -4.55 9.39
N PRO A 113 8.56 -4.44 10.68
CA PRO A 113 8.82 -3.15 11.33
C PRO A 113 10.06 -2.41 10.79
N VAL A 114 10.96 -3.09 10.07
CA VAL A 114 12.15 -2.48 9.46
C VAL A 114 11.77 -1.64 8.23
N LEU A 115 10.77 -2.06 7.46
CA LEU A 115 10.43 -1.43 6.18
C LEU A 115 10.00 0.04 6.32
N PRO A 116 9.18 0.45 7.30
CA PRO A 116 8.86 1.86 7.51
C PRO A 116 10.09 2.73 7.82
N VAL A 117 11.03 2.23 8.63
CA VAL A 117 12.23 2.98 9.02
C VAL A 117 13.17 3.13 7.82
N VAL A 118 13.45 2.04 7.11
CA VAL A 118 14.32 2.08 5.93
C VAL A 118 13.70 2.93 4.82
N SER A 119 12.38 2.84 4.61
CA SER A 119 11.69 3.69 3.63
C SER A 119 11.78 5.17 3.97
N ALA A 120 11.70 5.53 5.26
CA ALA A 120 11.90 6.91 5.70
C ALA A 120 13.29 7.40 5.31
N VAL A 121 14.35 6.64 5.61
CA VAL A 121 15.73 7.01 5.22
C VAL A 121 15.88 7.09 3.70
N LEU A 122 15.40 6.09 2.96
CA LEU A 122 15.46 6.08 1.51
C LEU A 122 14.71 7.25 0.88
N SER A 123 13.60 7.70 1.48
CA SER A 123 12.88 8.87 0.98
C SER A 123 13.67 10.16 1.10
N LEU A 124 14.42 10.35 2.20
CA LEU A 124 15.29 11.51 2.37
C LEU A 124 16.38 11.54 1.30
N VAL A 125 16.99 10.37 1.04
CA VAL A 125 17.98 10.19 -0.03
C VAL A 125 17.34 10.51 -1.39
N ALA A 126 16.16 9.95 -1.68
CA ALA A 126 15.47 10.18 -2.94
C ALA A 126 15.13 11.66 -3.18
N VAL A 127 14.62 12.35 -2.17
CA VAL A 127 14.28 13.78 -2.26
C VAL A 127 15.55 14.61 -2.51
N TYR A 128 16.61 14.37 -1.74
CA TYR A 128 17.90 15.07 -1.91
C TYR A 128 18.48 14.86 -3.31
N PHE A 129 18.60 13.61 -3.76
CA PHE A 129 19.14 13.31 -5.09
C PHE A 129 18.24 13.84 -6.21
N GLY A 130 16.91 13.87 -6.02
CA GLY A 130 16.00 14.51 -6.96
C GLY A 130 16.27 16.02 -7.08
N GLN A 131 16.47 16.73 -5.96
CA GLN A 131 16.84 18.15 -6.00
C GLN A 131 18.19 18.38 -6.68
N LEU A 132 19.21 17.59 -6.34
CA LEU A 132 20.52 17.67 -7.01
C LEU A 132 20.40 17.43 -8.52
N LEU A 133 19.55 16.48 -8.93
CA LEU A 133 19.33 16.17 -10.33
C LEU A 133 18.66 17.32 -11.07
N GLY A 134 17.65 17.94 -10.46
CA GLY A 134 17.02 19.14 -10.98
C GLY A 134 18.01 20.30 -11.14
N LYS A 135 18.88 20.52 -10.14
CA LYS A 135 19.94 21.53 -10.20
C LYS A 135 20.96 21.22 -11.30
N ALA A 136 21.40 19.97 -11.43
CA ALA A 136 22.33 19.56 -12.48
C ALA A 136 21.74 19.75 -13.89
N MET A 137 20.47 19.37 -14.10
CA MET A 137 19.78 19.61 -15.37
C MET A 137 19.57 21.09 -15.67
N SER A 138 19.39 21.91 -14.64
CA SER A 138 19.27 23.36 -14.81
C SER A 138 20.62 23.99 -15.14
N ALA A 139 21.69 23.58 -14.47
CA ALA A 139 23.05 24.07 -14.70
C ALA A 139 23.62 23.65 -16.05
N ALA A 140 23.38 22.40 -16.48
CA ALA A 140 23.82 21.88 -17.79
C ALA A 140 23.18 22.60 -19.00
N LYS A 141 22.14 23.41 -18.79
CA LYS A 141 21.55 24.26 -19.83
C LYS A 141 22.33 25.56 -20.05
N GLU A 142 23.05 26.02 -19.03
CA GLU A 142 23.73 27.31 -19.00
C GLU A 142 25.26 27.14 -19.07
N LEU A 143 25.78 25.97 -18.73
CA LEU A 143 27.20 25.62 -18.70
C LEU A 143 27.54 24.60 -19.81
N PRO A 144 28.76 24.63 -20.37
CA PRO A 144 29.22 23.67 -21.38
C PRO A 144 29.62 22.32 -20.77
N VAL A 145 28.82 21.79 -19.85
CA VAL A 145 29.04 20.49 -19.17
C VAL A 145 27.75 19.68 -19.13
N THR A 146 27.89 18.36 -19.14
CA THR A 146 26.77 17.42 -19.06
C THR A 146 26.27 17.25 -17.62
N VAL A 147 25.02 16.76 -17.48
CA VAL A 147 24.46 16.38 -16.17
C VAL A 147 25.33 15.35 -15.46
N SER A 148 25.91 14.41 -16.21
CA SER A 148 26.79 13.37 -15.67
C SER A 148 28.08 13.96 -15.11
N GLU A 149 28.77 14.83 -15.85
CA GLU A 149 29.97 15.54 -15.36
C GLU A 149 29.65 16.36 -14.09
N LEU A 150 28.49 17.02 -14.06
CA LEU A 150 28.04 17.74 -12.86
C LEU A 150 27.88 16.81 -11.63
N PHE A 151 27.38 15.59 -11.83
CA PHE A 151 27.20 14.63 -10.73
C PHE A 151 28.47 13.92 -10.29
N PHE A 152 29.33 13.56 -11.23
CA PHE A 152 30.49 12.71 -10.94
C PHE A 152 31.77 13.52 -10.72
N ASP A 153 31.94 14.63 -11.44
CA ASP A 153 33.17 15.43 -11.41
C ASP A 153 32.98 16.75 -10.64
N HIS A 154 31.75 17.27 -10.58
CA HIS A 154 31.42 18.54 -9.92
C HIS A 154 30.35 18.44 -8.82
N PHE A 155 30.26 17.27 -8.15
CA PHE A 155 29.27 17.05 -7.09
C PHE A 155 29.32 18.09 -5.99
N SER A 156 30.52 18.58 -5.63
CA SER A 156 30.68 19.62 -4.62
C SER A 156 29.92 20.89 -4.96
N LEU A 157 29.92 21.29 -6.24
CA LEU A 157 29.20 22.47 -6.72
C LEU A 157 27.68 22.27 -6.63
N LEU A 158 27.18 21.08 -6.99
CA LEU A 158 25.76 20.76 -6.83
C LEU A 158 25.33 20.80 -5.36
N ASN A 159 26.16 20.26 -4.46
CA ASN A 159 25.89 20.26 -3.03
C ASN A 159 25.96 21.67 -2.43
N GLU A 160 26.89 22.50 -2.88
CA GLU A 160 26.99 23.90 -2.47
C GLU A 160 25.77 24.70 -2.92
N ALA A 161 25.37 24.56 -4.20
CA ALA A 161 24.15 25.18 -4.72
C ALA A 161 22.90 24.70 -3.94
N TRP A 162 22.81 23.40 -3.64
CA TRP A 162 21.73 22.88 -2.81
C TRP A 162 21.72 23.50 -1.41
N LYS A 163 22.86 23.64 -0.75
CA LYS A 163 22.94 24.27 0.57
C LYS A 163 22.58 25.74 0.53
N ALA A 164 22.99 26.46 -0.51
CA ALA A 164 22.67 27.87 -0.69
C ALA A 164 21.16 28.11 -0.86
N ASP A 165 20.47 27.20 -1.56
CA ASP A 165 19.02 27.29 -1.79
C ASP A 165 18.19 26.67 -0.65
N SER A 166 18.80 25.81 0.18
CA SER A 166 18.09 25.09 1.24
C SER A 166 17.74 25.99 2.41
N ASP A 167 16.45 26.28 2.54
CA ASP A 167 15.86 27.01 3.66
C ASP A 167 15.23 26.08 4.70
N PHE A 168 14.70 26.65 5.79
CA PHE A 168 13.99 25.89 6.82
C PHE A 168 12.84 25.05 6.26
N ILE A 169 12.11 25.56 5.28
CA ILE A 169 10.96 24.88 4.67
C ILE A 169 11.41 23.62 3.92
N SER A 170 12.58 23.65 3.29
CA SER A 170 13.19 22.48 2.66
C SER A 170 13.38 21.36 3.67
N TYR A 171 14.00 21.62 4.82
CA TYR A 171 14.18 20.63 5.88
C TYR A 171 12.85 20.13 6.47
N LEU A 172 11.84 21.00 6.56
CA LEU A 172 10.48 20.60 6.95
C LEU A 172 9.88 19.59 5.95
N PHE A 173 10.04 19.80 4.65
CA PHE A 173 9.56 18.86 3.64
C PHE A 173 10.33 17.53 3.64
N PHE A 174 11.63 17.54 3.98
CA PHE A 174 12.37 16.30 4.25
C PHE A 174 11.74 15.52 5.41
N ALA A 175 11.44 16.18 6.52
CA ALA A 175 10.78 15.53 7.65
C ALA A 175 9.39 14.97 7.27
N ILE A 176 8.60 15.75 6.52
CA ILE A 176 7.28 15.29 6.04
C ILE A 176 7.44 14.10 5.07
N ALA A 177 8.44 14.09 4.19
CA ALA A 177 8.71 12.98 3.29
C ALA A 177 9.03 11.69 4.07
N ALA A 178 9.87 11.76 5.10
CA ALA A 178 10.16 10.63 5.98
C ALA A 178 8.90 10.11 6.70
N VAL A 179 8.08 11.01 7.24
CA VAL A 179 6.81 10.64 7.90
C VAL A 179 5.82 10.03 6.90
N ALA A 180 5.74 10.58 5.68
CA ALA A 180 4.90 10.06 4.62
C ALA A 180 5.35 8.67 4.16
N ALA A 181 6.65 8.43 4.05
CA ALA A 181 7.22 7.13 3.74
C ALA A 181 6.95 6.11 4.85
N PHE A 182 7.22 6.46 6.10
CA PHE A 182 6.94 5.60 7.25
C PHE A 182 5.46 5.22 7.31
N SER A 183 4.57 6.21 7.14
CA SER A 183 3.12 6.02 7.16
C SER A 183 2.63 5.20 5.97
N GLY A 184 3.17 5.45 4.77
CA GLY A 184 2.88 4.71 3.55
C GLY A 184 3.24 3.23 3.70
N ALA A 185 4.42 2.94 4.25
CA ALA A 185 4.87 1.57 4.50
C ALA A 185 3.99 0.84 5.52
N LYS A 186 3.66 1.47 6.66
CA LYS A 186 2.76 0.85 7.66
C LYS A 186 1.38 0.57 7.09
N LYS A 187 0.78 1.53 6.38
CA LYS A 187 -0.57 1.38 5.81
C LYS A 187 -0.61 0.35 4.68
N ALA A 188 0.42 0.32 3.84
CA ALA A 188 0.46 -0.58 2.69
C ALA A 188 0.81 -2.02 3.06
N GLY A 189 1.52 -2.24 4.17
CA GLY A 189 1.88 -3.56 4.69
C GLY A 189 0.86 -4.17 5.65
N ALA A 190 -0.07 -3.37 6.18
CA ALA A 190 -1.09 -3.77 7.15
C ALA A 190 -2.01 -4.91 6.65
#